data_AF-A0A7J3C8U8-F1
#
_entry.id   AF-A0A7J3C8U8-F1
#
_cell.length_a   1.000
_cell.length_b   1.000
_cell.length_c   1.000
_cell.angle_alpha   90.00
_cell.angle_beta   90.00
_cell.angle_gamma   90.00
#
_symmetry.space_group_name_H-M   'P 1'
#
loop_
_entity.id
_entity.type
_entity.pdbx_description
1 polymer ?
#
loop_
_entity_poly.entity_id
_entity_poly.type
_entity_poly.pdbx_seq_one_letter_code
_entity_poly.pdbx_strand_id
1 'polypeptide(L)'
;MLDQDASSAKTLTFVAVILQIVFLALGIFVVLVFTATSASFNAVSIGPNGTVNSTSRMIQTSFPFLTILILVPITIFGLLWVFLDYFLIYRKLSSEKVAEASTPALVLGILQLIFGGLIPGILLIVAYVKIRDSINRAINQQPSALK
;
A
#
# COMPACT_ATOMS: atom_id res chain seq x y z
N MET A 1 -25.65 21.15 -4.59
CA MET A 1 -25.10 20.07 -5.43
C MET A 1 -23.61 19.96 -5.15
N LEU A 2 -23.27 19.23 -4.08
CA LEU A 2 -21.90 19.01 -3.57
C LEU A 2 -21.35 17.64 -4.00
N ASP A 3 -22.13 16.89 -4.79
CA ASP A 3 -22.04 15.43 -4.76
C ASP A 3 -20.92 14.84 -5.63
N GLN A 4 -20.59 15.48 -6.76
CA GLN A 4 -19.71 14.82 -7.73
C GLN A 4 -18.24 14.79 -7.28
N ASP A 5 -17.75 15.89 -6.69
CA ASP A 5 -16.36 15.99 -6.24
C ASP A 5 -16.10 15.20 -4.94
N ALA A 6 -17.04 15.27 -3.99
CA ALA A 6 -16.99 14.47 -2.77
C ALA A 6 -17.12 12.96 -3.06
N SER A 7 -18.02 12.57 -3.98
CA SER A 7 -18.15 11.18 -4.44
C SER A 7 -16.88 10.68 -5.15
N SER A 8 -16.26 11.53 -5.96
CA SER A 8 -14.98 11.23 -6.60
C SER A 8 -13.86 11.05 -5.59
N ALA A 9 -13.77 11.90 -4.56
CA ALA A 9 -12.78 11.76 -3.48
C ALA A 9 -12.99 10.47 -2.66
N LYS A 10 -14.24 10.11 -2.38
CA LYS A 10 -14.58 8.84 -1.71
C LYS A 10 -14.13 7.63 -2.54
N THR A 11 -14.38 7.66 -3.84
CA THR A 11 -13.97 6.61 -4.77
C THR A 11 -12.44 6.49 -4.84
N LEU A 12 -11.72 7.61 -4.96
CA LEU A 12 -10.26 7.62 -4.99
C LEU A 12 -9.65 7.08 -3.70
N THR A 13 -10.20 7.45 -2.55
CA THR A 13 -9.77 6.92 -1.25
C THR A 13 -10.00 5.42 -1.17
N PHE A 14 -11.17 4.94 -1.62
CA PHE A 14 -11.48 3.52 -1.63
C PHE A 14 -10.53 2.73 -2.54
N VAL A 15 -10.24 3.26 -3.74
CA VAL A 15 -9.26 2.68 -4.66
C VAL A 15 -7.86 2.67 -4.04
N ALA A 16 -7.44 3.73 -3.34
CA ALA A 16 -6.16 3.78 -2.65
C ALA A 16 -6.04 2.66 -1.59
N VAL A 17 -7.09 2.47 -0.79
CA VAL A 17 -7.16 1.40 0.22
C VAL A 17 -7.09 0.02 -0.42
N ILE A 18 -7.85 -0.23 -1.50
CA ILE A 18 -7.80 -1.50 -2.22
C ILE A 18 -6.39 -1.76 -2.75
N LEU A 19 -5.79 -0.77 -3.40
CA LEU A 19 -4.45 -0.90 -3.94
C LEU A 19 -3.43 -1.19 -2.83
N GLN A 20 -3.53 -0.54 -1.68
CA GLN A 20 -2.67 -0.83 -0.53
C GLN A 20 -2.78 -2.30 -0.11
N ILE A 21 -3.99 -2.85 -0.02
CA ILE A 21 -4.22 -4.26 0.33
C ILE A 21 -3.61 -5.18 -0.72
N VAL A 22 -3.80 -4.87 -2.01
CA VAL A 22 -3.24 -5.65 -3.12
C VAL A 22 -1.70 -5.64 -3.08
N PHE A 23 -1.08 -4.48 -2.89
CA PHE A 23 0.38 -4.37 -2.77
C PHE A 23 0.91 -5.12 -1.54
N LEU A 24 0.19 -5.07 -0.41
CA LEU A 24 0.55 -5.84 0.77
C LEU A 24 0.52 -7.35 0.48
N ALA A 25 -0.57 -7.84 -0.12
CA ALA A 25 -0.72 -9.26 -0.47
C ALA A 25 0.35 -9.72 -1.47
N LEU A 26 0.63 -8.92 -2.50
CA LEU A 26 1.70 -9.20 -3.46
C LEU A 26 3.08 -9.20 -2.81
N GLY A 27 3.36 -8.25 -1.91
CA GLY A 27 4.61 -8.20 -1.17
C GLY A 27 4.83 -9.44 -0.31
N ILE A 28 3.79 -9.86 0.43
CA ILE A 28 3.81 -11.12 1.20
C ILE A 28 4.08 -12.31 0.29
N PHE A 29 3.36 -12.39 -0.84
CA PHE A 29 3.53 -13.48 -1.81
C PHE A 29 4.95 -13.56 -2.37
N VAL A 30 5.54 -12.44 -2.76
CA VAL A 30 6.92 -12.39 -3.28
C VAL A 30 7.92 -12.87 -2.23
N VAL A 31 7.79 -12.42 -0.98
CA VAL A 31 8.66 -12.87 0.12
C VAL A 31 8.52 -14.38 0.33
N LEU A 32 7.29 -14.90 0.35
CA LEU A 32 7.05 -16.34 0.51
C LEU A 32 7.67 -17.15 -0.63
N VAL A 33 7.45 -16.76 -1.89
CA VAL A 33 8.04 -17.44 -3.05
C VAL A 33 9.56 -17.44 -2.99
N PHE A 34 10.16 -16.30 -2.67
CA PHE A 34 11.62 -16.18 -2.55
C PHE A 34 12.17 -17.13 -1.47
N THR A 35 11.49 -17.22 -0.32
CA THR A 35 11.92 -18.08 0.80
C THR A 35 11.63 -19.57 0.57
N ALA A 36 10.67 -19.90 -0.28
CA ALA A 36 10.33 -21.27 -0.67
C ALA A 36 11.18 -21.79 -1.83
N THR A 37 11.90 -20.90 -2.52
CA THR A 37 12.77 -21.30 -3.63
C THR A 37 14.05 -21.95 -3.09
N SER A 38 14.61 -22.90 -3.82
CA SER A 38 15.92 -23.48 -3.56
C SER A 38 16.72 -23.48 -4.85
N ALA A 39 17.99 -23.09 -4.80
CA ALA A 39 18.88 -23.15 -5.96
C ALA A 39 19.74 -24.41 -5.88
N SER A 40 19.78 -25.20 -6.95
CA SER A 40 20.64 -26.38 -7.05
C SER A 40 21.73 -26.16 -8.09
N PHE A 41 22.97 -26.46 -7.74
CA PHE A 41 24.12 -26.39 -8.64
C PHE A 41 24.84 -27.74 -8.69
N ASN A 42 25.20 -28.19 -9.88
CA ASN A 42 25.99 -29.39 -10.08
C ASN A 42 27.44 -28.99 -10.33
N ALA A 43 28.33 -29.37 -9.42
CA ALA A 43 29.77 -29.24 -9.60
C ALA A 43 30.31 -30.54 -10.21
N VAL A 44 30.92 -30.42 -11.38
CA VAL A 44 31.58 -31.54 -12.07
C VAL A 44 33.08 -31.40 -11.91
N SER A 45 33.75 -32.43 -11.42
CA SER A 45 35.21 -32.50 -11.37
C SER A 45 35.71 -33.73 -12.14
N ILE A 46 36.83 -33.57 -12.84
CA ILE A 46 37.48 -34.63 -13.61
C ILE A 46 38.74 -35.04 -12.85
N GLY A 47 38.79 -36.30 -12.43
CA GLY A 47 39.93 -36.87 -11.72
C GLY A 47 41.09 -37.21 -12.67
N PRO A 48 42.30 -37.45 -12.12
CA PRO A 48 43.50 -37.76 -12.92
C PRO A 48 43.35 -38.98 -13.84
N ASN A 49 42.45 -39.91 -13.50
CA ASN A 49 42.19 -41.13 -14.27
C ASN A 49 40.99 -40.99 -15.24
N GLY A 50 40.53 -39.77 -15.52
CA GLY A 50 39.37 -39.52 -16.39
C GLY A 50 38.01 -39.81 -15.74
N THR A 51 37.98 -40.15 -14.46
CA THR A 51 36.74 -40.34 -13.69
C THR A 51 36.02 -39.01 -13.52
N VAL A 52 34.76 -38.94 -13.95
CA VAL A 52 33.88 -37.78 -13.79
C VAL A 52 33.10 -37.90 -12.49
N ASN A 53 33.38 -37.02 -11.53
CA ASN A 53 32.63 -36.92 -10.29
C ASN A 53 31.66 -35.75 -10.39
N SER A 54 30.36 -36.03 -10.22
CA SER A 54 29.33 -35.01 -10.14
C SER A 54 28.85 -34.88 -8.70
N THR A 55 28.94 -33.68 -8.15
CA THR A 55 28.39 -33.34 -6.83
C THR A 55 27.28 -32.32 -6.98
N SER A 56 26.05 -32.74 -6.68
CA SER A 56 24.91 -31.84 -6.59
C SER A 56 24.92 -31.14 -5.22
N ARG A 57 25.00 -29.81 -5.21
CA ARG A 57 24.83 -28.99 -4.01
C ARG A 57 23.51 -28.24 -4.09
N MET A 58 22.69 -28.38 -3.06
CA MET A 58 21.47 -27.60 -2.89
C MET A 58 21.75 -26.46 -1.93
N ILE A 59 21.54 -25.22 -2.37
CA ILE A 59 21.52 -24.04 -1.51
C ILE A 59 20.05 -23.79 -1.16
N GLN A 60 19.69 -24.14 0.07
CA GLN A 60 18.39 -23.78 0.62
C GLN A 60 18.45 -22.31 1.07
N THR A 61 17.70 -21.44 0.40
CA THR A 61 17.57 -20.02 0.79
C THR A 61 16.50 -19.78 1.85
N SER A 62 15.95 -20.86 2.42
CA SER A 62 14.88 -20.79 3.41
C SER A 62 15.45 -20.59 4.81
N PHE A 63 15.31 -19.37 5.34
CA PHE A 63 15.65 -19.00 6.71
C PHE A 63 14.35 -18.70 7.47
N PRO A 64 13.66 -19.72 8.03
CA PRO A 64 12.30 -19.55 8.55
C PRO A 64 12.21 -18.46 9.62
N PHE A 65 13.22 -18.36 10.49
CA PHE A 65 13.30 -17.30 11.48
C PHE A 65 13.42 -15.90 10.87
N LEU A 66 14.29 -15.70 9.87
CA LEU A 66 14.44 -14.40 9.21
C LEU A 66 13.18 -14.02 8.44
N THR A 67 12.53 -14.99 7.79
CA THR A 67 11.25 -14.76 7.12
C THR A 67 10.19 -14.27 8.09
N ILE A 68 10.03 -14.91 9.24
CA ILE A 68 9.05 -14.49 10.26
C ILE A 68 9.40 -13.11 10.81
N LEU A 69 10.69 -12.88 11.12
CA LEU A 69 11.19 -11.61 11.66
C LEU A 69 10.90 -10.42 10.73
N ILE A 70 10.91 -10.64 9.41
CA ILE A 70 10.66 -9.60 8.41
C ILE A 70 9.16 -9.50 8.08
N LEU A 71 8.49 -10.63 7.87
CA LEU A 71 7.11 -10.68 7.39
C LEU A 71 6.11 -10.16 8.43
N VAL A 72 6.31 -10.49 9.71
CA VAL A 72 5.38 -10.12 10.78
C VAL A 72 5.32 -8.59 10.96
N PRO A 73 6.44 -7.86 11.12
CA PRO A 73 6.41 -6.41 11.23
C PRO A 73 5.83 -5.73 9.98
N ILE A 74 6.19 -6.18 8.78
CA ILE A 74 5.67 -5.63 7.52
C ILE A 74 4.14 -5.80 7.45
N THR A 75 3.64 -6.97 7.82
CA THR A 75 2.21 -7.25 7.77
C THR A 75 1.44 -6.42 8.80
N ILE A 76 1.94 -6.33 10.03
CA ILE A 76 1.35 -5.51 11.10
C ILE A 76 1.33 -4.04 10.69
N PHE A 77 2.46 -3.52 10.20
CA PHE A 77 2.59 -2.14 9.77
C PHE A 77 1.72 -1.81 8.56
N GLY A 78 1.66 -2.72 7.57
CA GLY A 78 0.80 -2.57 6.40
C GLY A 78 -0.68 -2.59 6.76
N LEU A 79 -1.11 -3.50 7.65
CA LEU A 79 -2.47 -3.53 8.17
C LEU A 79 -2.81 -2.26 8.95
N LEU A 80 -1.91 -1.79 9.82
CA LEU A 80 -2.07 -0.54 10.55
C LEU A 80 -2.35 0.62 9.58
N TRP A 81 -1.59 0.71 8.49
CA TRP A 81 -1.79 1.74 7.46
C TRP A 81 -3.17 1.67 6.81
N VAL A 82 -3.59 0.46 6.40
CA VAL A 82 -4.92 0.23 5.83
C VAL A 82 -6.03 0.64 6.81
N PHE A 83 -5.87 0.34 8.10
CA PHE A 83 -6.82 0.75 9.13
C PHE A 83 -6.87 2.27 9.30
N LEU A 84 -5.72 2.94 9.29
CA LEU A 84 -5.64 4.40 9.38
C LEU A 84 -6.35 5.07 8.19
N ASP A 85 -6.06 4.64 6.96
CA ASP A 85 -6.69 5.18 5.75
C ASP A 85 -8.22 5.00 5.77
N TYR A 86 -8.68 3.81 6.17
CA TYR A 86 -10.10 3.52 6.25
C TYR A 86 -10.79 4.35 7.35
N PHE A 87 -10.22 4.40 8.56
CA PHE A 87 -10.86 5.03 9.70
C PHE A 87 -10.80 6.56 9.67
N LEU A 88 -9.67 7.13 9.25
CA LEU A 88 -9.47 8.58 9.27
C LEU A 88 -10.00 9.27 8.02
N ILE A 89 -10.02 8.58 6.88
CA ILE A 89 -10.40 9.17 5.59
C ILE A 89 -11.75 8.62 5.15
N TYR A 90 -11.83 7.33 4.81
CA TYR A 90 -13.03 6.75 4.22
C TYR A 90 -14.27 6.87 5.13
N ARG A 91 -14.13 6.55 6.42
CA ARG A 91 -15.23 6.65 7.40
C ARG A 91 -15.73 8.09 7.55
N LYS A 92 -14.81 9.08 7.62
CA LYS A 92 -15.17 10.49 7.78
C LYS A 92 -15.82 11.08 6.53
N LEU A 93 -15.32 10.71 5.35
CA LEU A 93 -15.95 11.04 4.06
C LEU A 93 -17.33 10.42 3.91
N SER A 94 -17.55 9.22 4.43
CA SER A 94 -18.86 8.56 4.38
C SER A 94 -19.87 9.13 5.38
N SER A 95 -19.44 9.92 6.37
CA SER A 95 -20.30 10.56 7.37
C SER A 95 -20.60 12.04 7.04
N GLU A 96 -20.42 12.46 5.79
CA GLU A 96 -20.65 13.85 5.29
C GLU A 96 -19.83 14.94 6.00
N LYS A 97 -18.91 14.58 6.89
CA LYS A 97 -17.97 15.50 7.55
C LYS A 97 -16.77 15.78 6.65
N VAL A 98 -17.04 16.31 5.47
CA VAL A 98 -16.06 16.53 4.39
C VAL A 98 -14.89 17.43 4.83
N ALA A 99 -15.15 18.44 5.67
CA ALA A 99 -14.12 19.34 6.19
C ALA A 99 -13.13 18.65 7.16
N GLU A 100 -13.62 17.77 8.03
CA GLU A 100 -12.78 17.05 9.01
C GLU A 100 -11.95 15.92 8.37
N ALA A 101 -12.29 15.48 7.16
CA ALA A 101 -11.56 14.46 6.40
C ALA A 101 -10.39 15.05 5.57
N SER A 102 -10.35 16.36 5.38
CA SER A 102 -9.35 17.06 4.57
C SER A 102 -7.94 16.97 5.18
N THR A 103 -7.78 17.39 6.44
CA THR A 103 -6.47 17.38 7.11
C THR A 103 -5.87 15.97 7.25
N PRO A 104 -6.64 14.93 7.66
CA PRO A 104 -6.12 13.57 7.71
C PRO A 104 -5.71 13.04 6.34
N ALA A 105 -6.44 13.36 5.27
CA ALA A 105 -6.11 12.92 3.92
C ALA A 105 -4.77 13.47 3.42
N LEU A 106 -4.48 14.74 3.71
CA LEU A 106 -3.17 15.34 3.39
C LEU A 106 -2.05 14.69 4.20
N VAL A 107 -2.22 14.60 5.53
CA VAL A 107 -1.18 14.09 6.44
C VAL A 107 -0.88 12.62 6.14
N LEU A 108 -1.93 11.79 6.01
CA LEU A 108 -1.77 10.38 5.66
C LEU A 108 -1.23 10.23 4.24
N GLY A 109 -1.69 11.02 3.26
CA GLY A 109 -1.15 10.98 1.91
C GLY A 109 0.36 11.27 1.85
N ILE A 110 0.84 12.27 2.60
CA ILE A 110 2.27 12.57 2.71
C ILE A 110 3.02 11.45 3.44
N LEU A 111 2.51 10.97 4.58
CA LEU A 111 3.15 9.88 5.31
C LEU A 111 3.20 8.59 4.49
N GLN A 112 2.19 8.33 3.68
CA GLN A 112 2.12 7.15 2.82
C GLN A 112 3.04 7.26 1.61
N LEU A 113 3.24 8.46 1.06
CA LEU A 113 4.30 8.68 0.06
C LEU A 113 5.69 8.29 0.59
N ILE A 114 5.97 8.57 1.87
CA ILE A 114 7.26 8.30 2.49
C ILE A 114 7.39 6.82 2.87
N PHE A 115 6.34 6.23 3.46
CA PHE A 115 6.43 4.93 4.13
C PHE A 115 5.56 3.81 3.52
N GLY A 116 4.43 4.13 2.90
CA GLY A 116 3.40 3.14 2.53
C GLY A 116 3.28 2.86 1.02
N GLY A 117 3.85 3.70 0.17
CA GLY A 117 3.90 3.53 -1.28
C GLY A 117 3.48 4.78 -2.06
N LEU A 118 4.14 4.99 -3.21
CA LEU A 118 3.93 6.17 -4.05
C LEU A 118 2.49 6.25 -4.60
N ILE A 119 1.99 5.15 -5.18
CA ILE A 119 0.68 5.09 -5.84
C ILE A 119 -0.47 5.40 -4.86
N PRO A 120 -0.62 4.68 -3.73
CA PRO A 120 -1.70 4.98 -2.78
C PRO A 120 -1.54 6.37 -2.13
N GLY A 121 -0.31 6.83 -1.89
CA GLY A 121 -0.05 8.18 -1.35
C GLY A 121 -0.50 9.29 -2.29
N ILE A 122 -0.22 9.19 -3.60
CA ILE A 122 -0.68 10.17 -4.60
C ILE A 122 -2.21 10.21 -4.65
N LEU A 123 -2.88 9.04 -4.64
CA LEU A 123 -4.34 8.99 -4.69
C LEU A 123 -4.99 9.69 -3.50
N LEU A 124 -4.41 9.57 -2.30
CA LEU A 124 -4.88 10.30 -1.12
C LEU A 124 -4.68 11.80 -1.23
N ILE A 125 -3.57 12.26 -1.81
CA ILE A 125 -3.33 13.68 -2.05
C ILE A 125 -4.32 14.25 -3.09
N VAL A 126 -4.60 13.50 -4.15
CA VAL A 126 -5.62 13.90 -5.14
C VAL A 126 -7.02 13.93 -4.52
N ALA A 127 -7.32 12.96 -3.64
CA ALA A 127 -8.57 12.99 -2.87
C ALA A 127 -8.65 14.23 -1.97
N TYR A 128 -7.56 14.63 -1.32
CA TYR A 128 -7.48 15.89 -0.56
C TYR A 128 -7.76 17.12 -1.42
N VAL A 129 -7.15 17.23 -2.61
CA VAL A 129 -7.39 18.37 -3.52
C VAL A 129 -8.87 18.44 -3.90
N LYS A 130 -9.48 17.31 -4.27
CA LYS A 130 -10.92 17.25 -4.58
C LYS A 130 -11.81 17.62 -3.40
N ILE A 131 -11.47 17.19 -2.18
CA ILE A 131 -12.18 17.58 -0.95
C ILE A 131 -12.10 19.10 -0.77
N ARG A 132 -10.91 19.70 -0.95
CA ARG A 132 -10.70 21.14 -0.80
C ARG A 132 -11.46 21.95 -1.85
N ASP A 133 -11.46 21.52 -3.10
CA ASP A 133 -12.19 22.18 -4.19
C ASP A 133 -13.70 22.12 -3.97
N SER A 134 -14.21 20.98 -3.47
CA SER A 134 -15.62 20.83 -3.08
C SER A 134 -16.01 21.81 -1.96
N ILE A 135 -15.17 21.99 -0.95
CA ILE A 135 -15.41 22.92 0.16
C ILE A 135 -15.40 24.37 -0.33
N ASN A 136 -14.41 24.75 -1.14
CA ASN A 136 -14.31 26.10 -1.70
C ASN A 136 -15.52 26.44 -2.58
N ARG A 137 -16.02 25.48 -3.37
CA ARG A 137 -17.22 25.65 -4.18
C ARG A 137 -18.48 25.82 -3.32
N ALA A 138 -18.59 25.08 -2.22
CA ALA A 138 -19.69 25.20 -1.26
C ALA A 138 -19.78 26.62 -0.66
N ILE A 139 -18.63 27.13 -0.19
CA ILE A 139 -18.51 28.47 0.41
C ILE A 139 -18.87 29.55 -0.61
N ASN A 140 -18.39 29.42 -1.85
CA ASN A 140 -18.64 30.39 -2.91
C ASN A 140 -20.07 30.37 -3.49
N GLN A 141 -20.85 29.31 -3.26
CA GLN A 141 -22.27 29.23 -3.65
C GLN A 141 -23.22 29.75 -2.55
N GLN A 142 -22.72 30.00 -1.34
CA GLN A 142 -23.49 30.55 -0.22
C GLN A 142 -23.79 32.08 -0.23
N PRO A 143 -23.27 32.95 -1.15
CA PRO A 143 -23.64 34.38 -1.15
C PRO A 143 -25.07 34.71 -1.61
N SER A 144 -25.84 33.77 -2.16
CA SER A 144 -27.10 34.08 -2.86
C SER A 144 -28.37 33.92 -2.02
N ALA A 145 -28.29 33.43 -0.78
CA ALA A 145 -29.47 33.14 0.06
C ALA A 145 -29.86 34.27 1.04
N LEU A 146 -29.22 35.44 0.95
CA LEU A 146 -29.46 36.60 1.82
C LEU A 146 -29.66 37.91 1.03
N LYS A 147 -30.38 37.84 -0.09
CA LYS A 147 -30.95 39.04 -0.72
C LYS A 147 -32.46 38.92 -0.82
#